data_AF-A0A0C2G0W2-F1
#
_entry.id   AF-A0A0C2G0W2-F1
#
_cell.length_a   1.000
_cell.length_b   1.000
_cell.length_c   1.000
_cell.angle_alpha   90.00
_cell.angle_beta   90.00
_cell.angle_gamma   90.00
#
_symmetry.space_group_name_H-M   'P 1'
#
loop_
_entity.id
_entity.type
_entity.pdbx_description
1 polymer ?
#
loop_
_entity_poly.entity_id
_entity_poly.type
_entity_poly.pdbx_seq_one_letter_code
_entity_poly.pdbx_strand_id
1 'polypeptide(L)'
;MEEGDCYTDSNITTRNYNISLGDYCYGASGMAHEIGHALGLPHSQNRRDRDNYIIINVTNIQQYKEQYEGMMTEDQEASYSVPYDLGSIMQ
;
A
#
# COMPACT_ATOMS: atom_id res chain seq x y z
N MET A 1 10.60 11.96 -1.68
CA MET A 1 11.31 10.90 -0.97
C MET A 1 12.23 11.59 -0.01
N GLU A 2 11.78 11.68 1.24
CA GLU A 2 12.56 12.20 2.34
C GLU A 2 13.52 11.12 2.84
N GLU A 3 14.54 11.54 3.58
CA GLU A 3 15.50 10.63 4.20
C GLU A 3 14.79 9.79 5.26
N GLY A 4 14.72 8.47 5.05
CA GLY A 4 14.06 7.52 5.97
C GLY A 4 12.83 6.79 5.39
N ASP A 5 12.29 7.25 4.25
CA ASP A 5 11.16 6.62 3.57
C ASP A 5 11.50 5.22 3.03
N CYS A 6 10.45 4.42 2.84
CA CYS A 6 10.53 3.07 2.30
C CYS A 6 9.61 2.97 1.09
N TYR A 7 10.02 2.18 0.10
CA TYR A 7 9.24 1.99 -1.10
C TYR A 7 9.72 0.78 -1.88
N THR A 8 8.82 0.30 -2.74
CA THR A 8 9.09 -0.75 -3.70
C THR A 8 8.87 -0.26 -5.11
N ASP A 9 9.94 -0.25 -5.90
CA ASP A 9 9.88 0.04 -7.33
C ASP A 9 9.78 -1.26 -8.13
N SER A 10 8.78 -1.34 -9.01
CA SER A 10 8.61 -2.47 -9.92
C SER A 10 8.96 -2.11 -11.36
N ASN A 11 9.80 -2.91 -12.00
CA ASN A 11 10.00 -2.88 -13.44
C ASN A 11 9.37 -4.13 -14.06
N ILE A 12 8.15 -3.97 -14.60
CA ILE A 12 7.38 -5.08 -15.17
C ILE A 12 8.04 -5.70 -16.40
N THR A 13 8.83 -4.93 -17.15
CA THR A 13 9.52 -5.40 -18.36
C THR A 13 10.69 -6.31 -18.02
N THR A 14 11.48 -5.94 -17.02
CA THR A 14 12.65 -6.73 -16.59
C THR A 14 12.32 -7.72 -15.47
N ARG A 15 11.10 -7.67 -14.92
CA ARG A 15 10.68 -8.42 -13.72
C ARG A 15 11.58 -8.19 -12.50
N ASN A 16 12.14 -6.98 -12.39
CA ASN A 16 12.93 -6.59 -11.24
C ASN A 16 12.06 -5.80 -10.27
N TYR A 17 12.20 -6.10 -8.98
CA TYR A 17 11.56 -5.39 -7.89
C TYR A 17 12.67 -4.91 -6.94
N ASN A 18 12.83 -3.59 -6.85
CA ASN A 18 13.81 -2.96 -5.97
C ASN A 18 13.08 -2.53 -4.70
N ILE A 19 13.45 -3.11 -3.57
CA ILE A 19 12.94 -2.73 -2.26
C ILE A 19 13.95 -1.81 -1.59
N SER A 20 13.52 -0.59 -1.28
CA SER A 20 14.30 0.39 -0.52
C SER A 20 13.81 0.41 0.92
N LEU A 21 14.73 0.19 1.86
CA LEU A 21 14.45 0.18 3.30
C LEU A 21 15.17 1.36 3.95
N GLY A 22 14.44 2.44 4.19
CA GLY A 22 14.89 3.53 5.04
C GLY A 22 14.83 3.17 6.53
N ASP A 23 15.30 4.08 7.38
CA ASP A 23 15.39 3.89 8.82
C ASP A 23 14.04 3.55 9.47
N TYR A 24 12.91 4.01 8.89
CA TYR A 24 11.57 3.74 9.42
C TYR A 24 11.08 2.30 9.18
N CYS A 25 11.71 1.53 8.29
CA CYS A 25 11.25 0.18 7.92
C CYS A 25 12.23 -0.93 8.28
N TYR A 26 13.24 -0.65 9.10
CA TYR A 26 14.24 -1.64 9.51
C TYR A 26 13.68 -2.78 10.40
N GLY A 27 12.39 -2.74 10.75
CA GLY A 27 11.69 -3.80 11.46
C GLY A 27 11.06 -4.85 10.52
N ALA A 28 10.76 -6.03 11.08
CA ALA A 28 10.14 -7.12 10.32
C ALA A 28 8.82 -6.72 9.64
N SER A 29 8.04 -5.82 10.26
CA SER A 29 6.78 -5.33 9.69
C SER A 29 7.01 -4.48 8.43
N GLY A 30 7.94 -3.52 8.49
CA GLY A 30 8.25 -2.65 7.35
C GLY A 30 8.82 -3.45 6.17
N MET A 31 9.76 -4.36 6.44
CA MET A 31 10.29 -5.25 5.40
C MET A 31 9.20 -6.13 4.77
N ALA A 32 8.29 -6.67 5.57
CA ALA A 32 7.20 -7.50 5.07
C ALA A 32 6.17 -6.70 4.25
N HIS A 33 5.92 -5.44 4.62
CA HIS A 33 5.08 -4.52 3.84
C HIS A 33 5.64 -4.30 2.43
N GLU A 34 6.92 -3.96 2.32
CA GLU A 34 7.57 -3.74 1.02
C GLU A 34 7.66 -5.03 0.17
N ILE A 35 7.90 -6.17 0.81
CA ILE A 35 7.80 -7.47 0.11
C ILE A 35 6.37 -7.69 -0.41
N GLY A 36 5.35 -7.30 0.36
CA GLY A 36 3.95 -7.31 -0.08
C GLY A 36 3.74 -6.51 -1.37
N HIS A 37 4.27 -5.29 -1.44
CA HIS A 37 4.25 -4.48 -2.66
C HIS A 37 4.97 -5.15 -3.82
N ALA A 38 6.13 -5.78 -3.59
CA ALA A 38 6.86 -6.52 -4.62
C ALA A 38 6.06 -7.71 -5.19
N LEU A 39 5.18 -8.31 -4.37
CA LEU A 39 4.26 -9.37 -4.79
C LEU A 39 2.99 -8.84 -5.47
N GLY A 40 2.83 -7.52 -5.56
CA GLY A 40 1.69 -6.86 -6.20
C GLY A 40 0.52 -6.57 -5.26
N LEU A 41 0.75 -6.58 -3.93
CA LEU A 41 -0.28 -6.19 -2.98
C LEU A 41 -0.35 -4.65 -2.88
N PRO A 42 -1.50 -4.04 -3.21
CA PRO A 42 -1.73 -2.62 -2.98
C PRO A 42 -2.06 -2.37 -1.51
N HIS A 43 -2.04 -1.11 -1.12
CA HIS A 43 -2.55 -0.66 0.17
C HIS A 43 -4.04 -1.05 0.38
N SER A 44 -4.41 -1.56 1.55
CA SER A 44 -5.78 -2.04 1.79
C SER A 44 -6.81 -0.91 1.85
N GLN A 45 -6.42 0.31 2.22
CA GLN A 45 -7.27 1.51 2.12
C GLN A 45 -7.61 1.92 0.68
N ASN A 46 -6.94 1.33 -0.32
CA ASN A 46 -7.22 1.59 -1.73
C ASN A 46 -8.22 0.57 -2.32
N ARG A 47 -8.64 -0.45 -1.55
CA ARG A 47 -9.71 -1.35 -1.99
C ARG A 47 -11.00 -0.57 -2.24
N ARG A 48 -11.77 -1.01 -3.22
CA ARG A 48 -13.06 -0.42 -3.60
C ARG A 48 -14.13 -0.57 -2.53
N ASP A 49 -14.05 -1.63 -1.72
CA ASP A 49 -14.99 -1.87 -0.65
C ASP A 49 -14.60 -1.17 0.66
N ARG A 50 -13.49 -0.41 0.69
CA ARG A 50 -12.94 0.19 1.92
C ARG A 50 -13.93 1.11 2.65
N ASP A 51 -14.78 1.84 1.92
CA ASP A 51 -15.78 2.75 2.50
C ASP A 51 -16.88 2.03 3.30
N ASN A 52 -16.98 0.69 3.18
CA ASN A 52 -17.86 -0.10 4.05
C ASN A 52 -17.22 -0.40 5.43
N TYR A 53 -15.92 -0.16 5.60
CA TYR A 53 -15.15 -0.55 6.78
C TYR A 53 -14.44 0.62 7.46
N ILE A 54 -13.95 1.59 6.69
CA ILE A 54 -13.20 2.74 7.18
C ILE A 54 -13.71 4.05 6.57
N ILE A 55 -13.49 5.16 7.29
CA ILE A 55 -13.79 6.52 6.82
C ILE A 55 -12.47 7.28 6.71
N ILE A 56 -12.16 7.78 5.52
CA ILE A 56 -10.99 8.64 5.30
C ILE A 56 -11.40 10.11 5.46
N ASN A 57 -11.01 10.71 6.58
CA ASN A 57 -11.20 12.14 6.79
C ASN A 57 -10.09 12.96 6.11
N VAL A 58 -10.27 13.23 4.82
CA VAL A 58 -9.29 13.94 3.98
C VAL A 58 -8.91 15.34 4.47
N THR A 59 -9.72 15.98 5.32
CA THR A 59 -9.40 17.32 5.85
C THR A 59 -8.28 17.28 6.89
N ASN A 60 -8.00 16.11 7.47
CA ASN A 60 -6.94 15.92 8.45
C ASN A 60 -5.60 15.51 7.82
N ILE A 61 -5.56 15.30 6.51
CA ILE A 61 -4.37 14.81 5.80
C ILE A 61 -3.54 15.99 5.28
N GLN A 62 -2.30 16.11 5.76
CA GLN A 62 -1.39 17.21 5.40
C GLN A 62 -0.36 16.82 4.32
N GLN A 63 -0.05 15.52 4.20
CA GLN A 63 0.94 14.97 3.27
C GLN A 63 0.38 13.67 2.66
N TYR A 64 0.85 13.34 1.45
CA TYR A 64 0.51 12.10 0.74
C TYR A 64 -1.00 11.90 0.50
N LYS A 65 -1.75 12.99 0.40
CA LYS A 65 -3.22 12.98 0.30
C LYS A 65 -3.71 12.12 -0.87
N GLU A 66 -3.00 12.17 -1.98
CA GLU A 66 -3.24 11.38 -3.19
C GLU A 66 -3.25 9.87 -2.94
N GLN A 67 -2.52 9.37 -1.92
CA GLN A 67 -2.52 7.95 -1.57
C GLN A 67 -3.82 7.49 -0.92
N TYR A 68 -4.59 8.41 -0.33
CA TYR A 68 -5.82 8.13 0.42
C TYR A 68 -7.09 8.53 -0.35
N GLU A 69 -6.99 9.38 -1.37
CA GLU A 69 -8.14 9.83 -2.16
C GLU A 69 -8.58 8.81 -3.22
N GLY A 70 -7.67 7.97 -3.70
CA GLY A 70 -7.93 7.01 -4.77
C GLY A 70 -8.38 5.64 -4.27
N MET A 71 -9.47 5.12 -4.83
CA MET A 71 -9.79 3.69 -4.82
C MET A 71 -9.32 3.04 -6.13
N MET A 72 -8.92 1.78 -6.07
CA MET A 72 -8.59 0.98 -7.24
C MET A 72 -9.80 0.82 -8.16
N THR A 73 -9.55 0.63 -9.46
CA THR A 73 -10.59 0.25 -10.42
C THR A 73 -10.85 -1.26 -10.41
N GLU A 74 -11.89 -1.69 -11.13
CA GLU A 74 -12.19 -3.12 -11.34
C GLU A 74 -11.01 -3.91 -11.91
N ASP A 75 -10.24 -3.31 -12.82
CA ASP A 75 -9.10 -3.96 -13.45
C ASP A 75 -7.84 -3.97 -12.56
N GLN A 76 -7.79 -3.10 -11.55
CA GLN A 76 -6.66 -2.99 -10.63
C GLN A 76 -6.82 -3.84 -9.37
N GLU A 77 -8.06 -4.14 -8.97
CA GLU A 77 -8.35 -4.88 -7.75
C GLU A 77 -8.83 -6.30 -8.02
N ALA A 78 -8.07 -7.27 -7.52
CA ALA A 78 -8.52 -8.63 -7.33
C ALA A 78 -8.67 -8.91 -5.83
N SER A 79 -9.91 -8.91 -5.32
CA SER A 79 -10.19 -9.19 -3.91
C SER A 79 -10.10 -10.69 -3.56
N TYR A 80 -10.10 -11.57 -4.57
CA TYR A 80 -10.01 -13.04 -4.42
C TYR A 80 -10.99 -13.64 -3.40
N SER A 81 -12.16 -12.99 -3.20
CA SER A 81 -13.13 -13.34 -2.17
C SER A 81 -12.58 -13.29 -0.72
N VAL A 82 -11.47 -12.57 -0.52
CA VAL A 82 -10.88 -12.31 0.79
C VAL A 82 -11.57 -11.09 1.42
N PRO A 83 -12.13 -11.22 2.64
CA PRO A 83 -12.73 -10.10 3.36
C PRO A 83 -11.74 -8.96 3.58
N TYR A 84 -12.27 -7.77 3.87
CA TYR A 84 -11.43 -6.64 4.27
C TYR A 84 -10.75 -6.94 5.61
N ASP A 85 -9.43 -6.75 5.67
CA ASP A 85 -8.62 -7.01 6.87
C ASP A 85 -8.09 -5.69 7.45
N LEU A 86 -8.67 -5.26 8.57
CA LEU A 86 -8.24 -4.08 9.32
C LEU A 86 -6.86 -4.24 9.98
N GLY A 87 -6.40 -5.48 10.17
CA GLY A 87 -5.08 -5.81 10.71
C GLY A 87 -4.05 -6.10 9.63
N SER A 88 -4.38 -5.85 8.36
CA SER A 88 -3.48 -6.06 7.24
C SER A 88 -2.18 -5.30 7.43
N ILE A 89 -1.06 -5.95 7.12
CA ILE A 89 0.23 -5.26 7.09
C ILE A 89 0.31 -4.22 5.97
N MET A 90 -0.59 -4.29 4.98
CA MET A 90 -0.71 -3.36 3.87
C MET A 90 -1.65 -2.18 4.15
N GLN A 91 -2.05 -1.98 5.42
CA GLN A 91 -2.93 -0.88 5.82
C GLN A 91 -2.19 0.44 5.98
#